data_AF-A0A925ZJ67-F1
#
_entry.id   AF-A0A925ZJ67-F1
#
_cell.length_a   1.000
_cell.length_b   1.000
_cell.length_c   1.000
_cell.angle_alpha   90.00
_cell.angle_beta   90.00
_cell.angle_gamma   90.00
#
_symmetry.space_group_name_H-M   'P 1'
#
loop_
_entity.id
_entity.type
_entity.pdbx_description
1 polymer ?
#
loop_
_entity_poly.entity_id
_entity_poly.type
_entity_poly.pdbx_seq_one_letter_code
_entity_poly.pdbx_strand_id
1 'polypeptide(L)'
;MSIFINPNLHVRIEEMSGESAPRPLPLQSGFSKDKTYEVLGIHTPSESAEAFLILRNDRDELWFISNRHCRIVDKLPTIHRNGKVKVGAK
;
A
#
# COMPACT_ATOMS: atom_id res chain seq x y z
N MET A 1 -15.17 -15.40 -5.01
CA MET A 1 -14.65 -14.45 -3.99
C MET A 1 -14.27 -13.17 -4.71
N SER A 2 -14.99 -12.06 -4.47
CA SER A 2 -14.65 -10.77 -5.07
C SER A 2 -13.91 -9.93 -4.04
N ILE A 3 -12.65 -9.58 -4.33
CA ILE A 3 -11.89 -8.59 -3.57
C ILE A 3 -12.14 -7.23 -4.21
N PHE A 4 -12.61 -6.26 -3.42
CA PHE A 4 -12.70 -4.86 -3.82
C PHE A 4 -11.45 -4.13 -3.30
N ILE A 5 -10.61 -3.63 -4.20
CA ILE A 5 -9.46 -2.80 -3.85
C ILE A 5 -9.78 -1.38 -4.29
N ASN A 6 -9.62 -0.43 -3.37
CA ASN A 6 -9.72 0.98 -3.72
C ASN A 6 -8.64 1.29 -4.77
N PRO A 7 -9.01 1.76 -5.98
CA PRO A 7 -8.05 2.02 -7.06
C PRO A 7 -7.01 3.09 -6.69
N ASN A 8 -7.22 3.84 -5.62
CA ASN A 8 -6.29 4.86 -5.14
C ASN A 8 -5.51 4.42 -3.89
N LEU A 9 -5.52 3.13 -3.54
CA LEU A 9 -4.78 2.62 -2.38
C LEU A 9 -3.28 2.76 -2.60
N HIS A 10 -2.63 3.55 -1.75
CA HIS A 10 -1.18 3.70 -1.71
C HIS A 10 -0.67 3.28 -0.33
N VAL A 11 0.53 2.71 -0.31
CA VAL A 11 1.22 2.29 0.92
C VAL A 11 2.63 2.84 0.97
N ARG A 12 3.17 3.01 2.17
CA ARG A 12 4.61 3.23 2.40
C ARG A 12 5.23 1.98 2.99
N ILE A 13 6.52 1.79 2.73
CA ILE A 13 7.28 0.67 3.31
C ILE A 13 7.72 1.01 4.73
N GLU A 14 7.24 0.20 5.66
CA GLU A 14 7.69 0.14 7.04
C GLU A 14 8.15 -1.30 7.29
N GLU A 15 9.35 -1.62 6.78
CA GLU A 15 9.91 -2.96 6.82
C GLU A 15 10.02 -3.44 8.28
N MET A 16 9.20 -4.44 8.62
CA MET A 16 9.35 -5.20 9.87
C MET A 16 10.75 -5.82 9.96
N SER A 17 11.35 -5.74 11.13
CA SER A 17 12.67 -6.29 11.44
C SER A 17 12.57 -7.51 12.38
N GLY A 18 13.69 -8.23 12.55
CA GLY A 18 13.80 -9.39 13.43
C GLY A 18 13.53 -10.73 12.74
N GLU A 19 13.63 -11.83 13.49
CA GLU A 19 13.53 -13.20 12.96
C GLU A 19 12.14 -13.54 12.41
N SER A 20 11.09 -12.88 12.91
CA SER A 20 9.70 -13.09 12.49
C SER A 20 9.27 -12.17 11.34
N ALA A 21 10.19 -11.38 10.79
CA ALA A 21 9.94 -10.55 9.62
C ALA A 21 9.70 -11.44 8.38
N PRO A 22 8.55 -11.28 7.68
CA PRO A 22 8.30 -12.06 6.48
C PRO A 22 9.34 -11.74 5.40
N ARG A 23 9.54 -12.69 4.48
CA ARG A 23 10.38 -12.49 3.30
C ARG A 23 9.50 -12.38 2.06
N PRO A 24 9.90 -11.59 1.05
CA PRO A 24 11.14 -10.83 0.94
C PRO A 24 11.17 -9.54 1.80
N LEU A 25 12.37 -9.04 2.10
CA LEU A 25 12.57 -7.74 2.77
C LEU A 25 12.53 -6.62 1.73
N PRO A 26 11.49 -5.75 1.72
CA PRO A 26 11.30 -4.78 0.65
C PRO A 26 12.48 -3.85 0.40
N LEU A 27 13.16 -3.39 1.45
CA LEU A 27 14.27 -2.43 1.34
C LEU A 27 15.52 -3.05 0.71
N GLN A 28 15.64 -4.37 0.76
CA GLN A 28 16.67 -5.11 0.05
C GLN A 28 16.24 -5.49 -1.38
N SER A 29 14.94 -5.38 -1.66
CA SER A 29 14.29 -5.74 -2.93
C SER A 29 13.88 -4.51 -3.76
N GLY A 30 14.63 -3.41 -3.67
CA GLY A 30 14.45 -2.24 -4.55
C GLY A 30 13.31 -1.30 -4.15
N PHE A 31 12.79 -1.40 -2.92
CA PHE A 31 11.88 -0.41 -2.37
C PHE A 31 12.61 0.62 -1.50
N SER A 32 12.01 1.81 -1.38
CA SER A 32 12.52 2.94 -0.61
C SER A 32 11.56 3.32 0.52
N LYS A 33 12.08 3.67 1.70
CA LYS A 33 11.27 4.12 2.86
C LYS A 33 10.55 5.45 2.61
N ASP A 34 11.15 6.32 1.79
CA ASP A 34 10.69 7.70 1.58
C ASP A 34 9.67 7.84 0.43
N LYS A 35 9.21 6.71 -0.13
CA LYS A 35 8.27 6.67 -1.24
C LYS A 35 6.97 6.00 -0.86
N THR A 36 5.94 6.31 -1.65
CA THR A 36 4.65 5.65 -1.60
C THR A 36 4.45 4.82 -2.86
N TYR A 37 3.87 3.64 -2.71
CA TYR A 37 3.67 2.67 -3.77
C TYR A 37 2.17 2.45 -3.96
N GLU A 38 1.73 2.47 -5.21
CA GLU A 38 0.39 2.07 -5.60
C GLU A 38 0.21 0.57 -5.40
N VAL A 39 -0.91 0.17 -4.80
CA VAL A 39 -1.27 -1.24 -4.64
C VAL A 39 -1.97 -1.72 -5.91
N LEU A 40 -1.30 -2.56 -6.68
CA LEU A 40 -1.81 -3.09 -7.95
C LEU A 40 -2.79 -4.26 -7.73
N GLY A 41 -2.67 -4.93 -6.59
CA GLY A 41 -3.49 -6.08 -6.24
C GLY A 41 -3.23 -6.57 -4.82
N ILE A 42 -4.12 -7.43 -4.33
CA ILE A 42 -3.98 -8.11 -3.04
C ILE A 42 -4.22 -9.60 -3.29
N HIS A 43 -3.30 -10.42 -2.81
CA HIS A 43 -3.39 -11.87 -2.88
C HIS A 43 -3.31 -12.47 -1.48
N THR A 44 -4.22 -13.37 -1.16
CA THR A 44 -4.18 -14.17 0.07
C THR A 44 -4.16 -15.64 -0.35
N PRO A 45 -3.06 -16.38 -0.11
CA PRO A 45 -3.05 -17.81 -0.35
C PRO A 45 -3.97 -18.49 0.67
N SER A 46 -4.71 -19.51 0.24
CA SER A 46 -5.82 -20.13 0.99
C SER A 46 -5.45 -20.68 2.38
N GLU A 47 -4.17 -20.89 2.65
CA GLU A 47 -3.67 -21.47 3.90
C GLU A 47 -2.94 -20.47 4.82
N SER A 48 -2.87 -19.19 4.44
CA SER A 48 -2.19 -18.17 5.24
C SER A 48 -3.14 -17.07 5.71
N ALA A 49 -2.97 -16.62 6.96
CA ALA A 49 -3.60 -15.41 7.47
C ALA A 49 -2.95 -14.13 6.92
N GLU A 50 -1.88 -14.24 6.15
CA GLU A 50 -1.13 -13.13 5.58
C GLU A 50 -1.69 -12.68 4.23
N ALA A 51 -1.79 -11.37 4.04
CA ALA A 51 -2.14 -10.78 2.76
C ALA A 51 -0.89 -10.23 2.09
N PHE A 52 -0.69 -10.56 0.83
CA PHE A 52 0.39 -10.02 0.01
C PHE A 52 -0.15 -8.89 -0.86
N LEU A 53 0.49 -7.73 -0.77
CA LEU A 53 0.27 -6.62 -1.68
C LEU A 53 1.15 -6.81 -2.93
N ILE A 54 0.55 -6.68 -4.10
CA ILE A 54 1.28 -6.68 -5.37
C ILE A 54 1.71 -5.24 -5.64
N LEU A 55 3.02 -5.00 -5.59
CA LEU A 55 3.64 -3.68 -5.74
C LEU A 55 4.67 -3.70 -6.88
N ARG A 56 4.84 -2.55 -7.53
CA ARG A 56 5.99 -2.28 -8.40
C ARG A 56 7.05 -1.51 -7.61
N ASN A 57 8.28 -2.00 -7.59
CA ASN A 57 9.40 -1.33 -6.89
C ASN A 57 10.05 -0.22 -7.74
N ASP A 58 11.16 0.35 -7.26
CA ASP A 58 11.87 1.44 -7.93
C ASP A 58 12.65 0.99 -9.19
N ARG A 59 12.72 -0.32 -9.45
CA ARG A 59 13.40 -0.94 -10.60
C ARG A 59 12.42 -1.51 -11.63
N ASP A 60 11.15 -1.11 -11.55
CA ASP A 60 10.05 -1.62 -12.38
C ASP A 60 9.78 -3.13 -12.24
N GLU A 61 10.19 -3.75 -11.12
CA GLU A 61 9.93 -5.16 -10.83
C GLU A 61 8.61 -5.33 -10.06
N LEU A 62 7.87 -6.40 -10.36
CA LEU A 62 6.67 -6.80 -9.62
C LEU A 62 7.04 -7.68 -8.42
N TRP A 63 6.49 -7.36 -7.26
CA TRP A 63 6.75 -8.06 -6.01
C TRP A 63 5.47 -8.32 -5.22
N PHE A 64 5.46 -9.45 -4.51
CA PHE A 64 4.46 -9.80 -3.51
C PHE A 64 5.02 -9.45 -2.13
N ILE A 65 4.58 -8.34 -1.57
CA ILE A 65 5.07 -7.84 -0.28
C ILE A 65 4.03 -8.12 0.79
N SER A 66 4.43 -8.78 1.88
CA SER A 66 3.57 -8.98 3.03
C SER A 66 3.02 -7.64 3.54
N ASN A 67 1.71 -7.60 3.83
CA ASN A 67 1.04 -6.44 4.42
C ASN A 67 1.70 -5.98 5.73
N ARG A 68 2.42 -6.85 6.42
CA ARG A 68 3.13 -6.53 7.67
C ARG A 68 4.25 -5.50 7.46
N HIS A 69 4.84 -5.44 6.26
CA HIS A 69 5.83 -4.42 5.88
C HIS A 69 5.22 -3.11 5.38
N CYS A 70 3.89 -3.00 5.29
CA CYS A 70 3.23 -1.88 4.64
C CYS A 70 2.38 -1.09 5.64
N ARG A 71 2.32 0.23 5.45
CA ARG A 71 1.37 1.11 6.12
C ARG A 71 0.59 1.90 5.08
N ILE A 72 -0.71 2.02 5.30
CA ILE A 72 -1.57 2.85 4.45
C ILE A 72 -1.07 4.29 4.53
N VAL A 73 -1.02 4.93 3.37
CA VAL A 73 -0.83 6.38 3.30
C VAL A 73 -2.21 6.98 3.16
N ASP A 74 -2.63 7.76 4.15
CA ASP A 74 -3.88 8.49 4.07
C ASP A 74 -3.80 9.53 2.95
N LYS A 75 -4.44 9.23 1.81
CA LYS A 75 -5.01 10.28 0.97
C LYS A 75 -6.39 10.63 1.54
N LEU A 76 -6.43 11.49 2.56
CA LEU A 76 -7.67 12.10 3.04
C LEU A 76 -8.27 13.04 1.95
N PRO A 77 -9.58 13.29 2.01
CA PRO A 77 -10.57 12.79 1.06
C PRO A 77 -10.42 13.37 -0.36
N THR A 78 -10.67 12.53 -1.37
CA THR A 78 -10.99 13.04 -2.70
C THR A 78 -12.29 13.84 -2.61
N ILE A 79 -12.18 15.17 -2.51
CA ILE A 79 -13.32 16.06 -2.68
C ILE A 79 -13.84 15.81 -4.09
N HIS A 80 -14.98 15.14 -4.22
CA HIS A 80 -15.71 15.16 -5.47
C HIS A 80 -16.03 16.62 -5.77
N ARG A 81 -15.36 17.17 -6.80
CA ARG A 81 -15.75 18.45 -7.40
C ARG A 81 -17.17 18.31 -7.90
N ASN A 82 -18.13 18.67 -7.07
CA ASN A 82 -19.43 19.18 -7.48
C ASN A 82 -20.06 19.97 -6.33
N GLY A 83 -19.92 21.30 -6.41
CA GLY A 83 -20.89 22.24 -5.86
C GLY A 83 -20.55 22.94 -4.53
N LYS A 84 -19.89 24.11 -4.65
CA LYS A 84 -19.95 25.27 -3.73
C LYS A 84 -19.57 25.04 -2.25
N VAL A 85 -18.34 25.40 -1.89
CA VAL A 85 -17.98 25.77 -0.52
C VAL A 85 -18.26 27.27 -0.34
N LYS A 86 -19.21 27.63 0.53
CA LYS A 86 -19.30 28.97 1.11
C LYS A 86 -18.50 28.97 2.41
N VAL A 87 -17.38 29.68 2.44
CA VAL A 87 -16.72 30.01 3.71
C VAL A 87 -17.30 31.35 4.16
N GLY A 88 -18.11 31.31 5.22
CA GLY A 88 -18.60 32.50 5.88
C GLY A 88 -17.46 33.18 6.63
N ALA A 89 -17.25 34.45 6.33
CA ALA A 89 -16.37 35.33 7.08
C ALA A 89 -17.06 35.79 8.38
N LYS A 90 -16.37 35.66 9.52
CA LYS A 90 -16.05 36.77 10.44
C LYS A 90 -15.13 36.26 11.54
#